data_AF-A0A818LPI1-F1
#
_entry.id   AF-A0A818LPI1-F1
#
_cell.length_a   1.000
_cell.length_b   1.000
_cell.length_c   1.000
_cell.angle_alpha   90.00
_cell.angle_beta   90.00
_cell.angle_gamma   90.00
#
_symmetry.space_group_name_H-M   'P 1'
#
loop_
_entity.id
_entity.type
_entity.pdbx_description
1 polymer ?
#
loop_
_entity_poly.entity_id
_entity_poly.type
_entity_poly.pdbx_seq_one_letter_code
_entity_poly.pdbx_strand_id
1 'polypeptide(L)'
;QSSDITNAEFRIHRCSYSYIYILAPLRCVEVRKCHNVTIVLGAVETTLKVTDCENVSISAVCRRLLISQCRSSSFFIHTPTRPLIQLNCASLLFAPYNASHVELPEQMERTGLCKENLIVEFSMYRLLIF
;
A
#
# COMPACT_ATOMS: atom_id res chain seq x y z
N GLN A 1 5.45 25.25 15.93
CA GLN A 1 6.29 24.13 15.45
C GLN A 1 5.40 22.89 15.42
N SER A 2 4.70 22.63 14.31
CA SER A 2 4.04 21.34 14.10
C SER A 2 5.07 20.42 13.46
N SER A 3 5.39 19.31 14.12
CA SER A 3 6.18 18.24 13.51
C SER A 3 5.31 17.55 12.47
N ASP A 4 5.17 18.17 11.30
CA ASP A 4 4.38 17.62 10.21
C ASP A 4 5.02 16.31 9.77
N ILE A 5 4.29 15.21 9.92
CA ILE A 5 4.68 13.84 9.54
C ILE A 5 4.83 13.65 8.01
N THR A 6 4.72 14.73 7.26
CA THR A 6 4.81 14.83 5.81
C THR A 6 6.19 14.35 5.35
N ASN A 7 6.22 13.38 4.43
CA ASN A 7 7.44 12.85 3.83
C ASN A 7 8.37 12.11 4.81
N ALA A 8 7.82 11.56 5.90
CA ALA A 8 8.56 10.68 6.81
C ALA A 8 8.56 9.21 6.35
N GLU A 9 9.50 8.44 6.88
CA GLU A 9 9.55 6.99 6.73
C GLU A 9 8.83 6.33 7.90
N PHE A 10 7.90 5.42 7.61
CA PHE A 10 7.12 4.72 8.63
C PHE A 10 7.46 3.23 8.66
N ARG A 11 7.61 2.69 9.88
CA ARG A 11 7.80 1.27 10.12
C ARG A 11 6.70 0.76 11.03
N ILE A 12 5.84 -0.09 10.49
CA ILE A 12 4.80 -0.80 11.23
C ILE A 12 5.36 -2.20 11.51
N HIS A 13 5.59 -2.53 12.77
CA HIS A 13 6.31 -3.74 13.14
C HIS A 13 5.67 -4.43 14.34
N ARG A 14 5.46 -5.75 14.22
CA ARG A 14 4.89 -6.61 15.29
C ARG A 14 3.52 -6.12 15.77
N CYS A 15 2.69 -5.66 14.84
CA CYS A 15 1.31 -5.28 15.14
C CYS A 15 0.38 -6.48 14.95
N SER A 16 -0.63 -6.56 15.82
CA SER A 16 -1.51 -7.72 15.92
C SER A 16 -2.93 -7.26 16.22
N TYR A 17 -3.93 -7.85 15.55
CA TYR A 17 -5.36 -7.56 15.83
C TYR A 17 -5.67 -6.06 15.89
N SER A 18 -5.15 -5.30 14.94
CA SER A 18 -5.13 -3.84 14.98
C SER A 18 -5.61 -3.23 13.67
N TYR A 19 -6.13 -2.01 13.77
CA TYR A 19 -6.46 -1.16 12.64
C TYR A 19 -5.55 0.06 12.67
N ILE A 20 -4.79 0.28 11.60
CA ILE A 20 -3.79 1.34 11.52
C ILE A 20 -4.13 2.25 10.35
N TYR A 21 -4.31 3.54 10.64
CA TYR A 21 -4.63 4.56 9.63
C TYR A 21 -3.54 5.62 9.64
N ILE A 22 -2.86 5.78 8.50
CA ILE A 22 -1.85 6.82 8.29
C ILE A 22 -2.21 7.56 7.01
N LEU A 23 -3.13 8.53 7.11
CA LEU A 23 -3.71 9.24 5.97
C LEU A 23 -2.90 10.51 5.59
N ALA A 24 -1.58 10.45 5.69
CA ALA A 24 -0.67 11.53 5.34
C ALA A 24 0.21 11.13 4.15
N PRO A 25 0.82 12.07 3.41
CA PRO A 25 1.82 11.73 2.40
C PRO A 25 3.10 11.20 3.06
N LEU A 26 3.49 9.98 2.69
CA LEU A 26 4.62 9.24 3.27
C LEU A 26 5.72 9.08 2.23
N ARG A 27 6.98 9.09 2.66
CA ARG A 27 8.10 8.81 1.74
C ARG A 27 8.15 7.33 1.39
N CYS A 28 8.21 6.51 2.45
CA CYS A 28 8.47 5.08 2.39
C CYS A 28 7.78 4.41 3.58
N VAL A 29 7.25 3.21 3.38
CA VAL A 29 6.59 2.44 4.43
C VAL A 29 7.08 1.01 4.43
N GLU A 30 7.49 0.52 5.61
CA GLU A 30 7.82 -0.89 5.83
C GLU A 30 6.84 -1.51 6.84
N VAL A 31 6.14 -2.56 6.43
CA VAL A 31 5.25 -3.37 7.27
C VAL A 31 5.92 -4.72 7.50
N ARG A 32 6.14 -5.08 8.77
CA ARG A 32 6.85 -6.30 9.14
C ARG A 32 6.23 -7.04 10.31
N LYS A 33 6.23 -8.38 10.26
CA LYS A 33 5.85 -9.22 11.41
C LYS A 33 4.43 -8.93 11.92
N CYS A 34 3.53 -8.53 11.02
CA CYS A 34 2.17 -8.13 11.39
C CYS A 34 1.19 -9.28 11.12
N HIS A 35 0.22 -9.47 12.01
CA HIS A 35 -0.78 -10.52 11.85
C HIS A 35 -2.20 -10.07 12.22
N ASN A 36 -3.20 -10.39 11.39
CA ASN A 36 -4.58 -9.96 11.59
C ASN A 36 -4.68 -8.43 11.73
N VAL A 37 -4.05 -7.69 10.80
CA VAL A 37 -4.00 -6.22 10.82
C VAL A 37 -4.60 -5.65 9.55
N THR A 38 -5.39 -4.59 9.70
CA THR A 38 -5.83 -3.74 8.59
C THR A 38 -5.05 -2.44 8.60
N ILE A 39 -4.44 -2.09 7.48
CA ILE A 39 -3.60 -0.89 7.34
C ILE A 39 -4.14 -0.07 6.17
N VAL A 40 -4.47 1.19 6.43
CA VAL A 40 -4.84 2.17 5.41
C VAL A 40 -3.78 3.27 5.42
N LEU A 41 -3.14 3.47 4.27
CA LEU A 41 -2.08 4.44 4.07
C LEU A 41 -2.52 5.50 3.05
N GLY A 42 -2.08 6.72 3.26
CA GLY A 42 -2.08 7.77 2.25
C GLY A 42 -1.06 7.48 1.14
N ALA A 43 -0.79 8.49 0.31
CA ALA A 43 0.15 8.33 -0.80
C ALA A 43 1.59 8.07 -0.31
N VAL A 44 2.18 6.96 -0.76
CA VAL A 44 3.56 6.57 -0.51
C VAL A 44 4.41 6.88 -1.74
N GLU A 45 5.26 7.89 -1.62
CA GLU A 45 6.01 8.45 -2.76
C GLU A 45 6.95 7.42 -3.43
N THR A 46 7.58 6.55 -2.63
CA THR A 46 8.63 5.65 -3.13
C THR A 46 8.25 4.17 -3.09
N THR A 47 8.28 3.54 -1.92
CA THR A 47 8.14 2.10 -1.79
C THR A 47 7.28 1.75 -0.58
N LEU A 48 6.34 0.86 -0.79
CA LEU A 48 5.66 0.10 0.24
C LEU A 48 6.26 -1.31 0.27
N LYS A 49 6.87 -1.68 1.39
CA LYS A 49 7.46 -3.00 1.58
C LYS A 49 6.72 -3.77 2.66
N VAL A 50 6.30 -4.99 2.36
CA VAL A 50 5.56 -5.86 3.26
C VAL A 50 6.34 -7.17 3.40
N THR A 51 6.66 -7.55 4.63
CA THR A 51 7.54 -8.69 4.90
C THR A 51 7.07 -9.47 6.11
N ASP A 52 7.01 -10.80 6.02
CA ASP A 52 6.70 -11.66 7.17
C ASP A 52 5.35 -11.26 7.80
N CYS A 53 4.28 -11.26 7.00
CA CYS A 53 2.96 -10.82 7.43
C CYS A 53 1.89 -11.87 7.09
N GLU A 54 0.92 -12.06 7.97
CA GLU A 54 -0.14 -13.07 7.81
C GLU A 54 -1.53 -12.46 8.05
N ASN A 55 -2.48 -12.78 7.18
CA ASN A 55 -3.85 -12.28 7.30
C ASN A 55 -3.91 -10.75 7.46
N VAL A 56 -3.11 -10.03 6.64
CA VAL A 56 -3.11 -8.57 6.63
C VAL A 56 -3.92 -8.02 5.45
N SER A 57 -4.59 -6.90 5.68
CA SER A 57 -5.30 -6.16 4.64
C SER A 57 -4.68 -4.78 4.51
N ILE A 58 -4.12 -4.45 3.35
CA ILE A 58 -3.40 -3.18 3.15
C ILE A 58 -4.05 -2.42 2.00
N SER A 59 -4.47 -1.18 2.27
CA SER A 59 -4.97 -0.23 1.28
C SER A 59 -4.01 0.95 1.17
N ALA A 60 -3.38 1.14 0.01
CA ALA A 60 -2.39 2.20 -0.17
C ALA A 60 -2.22 2.61 -1.64
N VAL A 61 -1.78 3.84 -1.85
CA VAL A 61 -1.26 4.32 -3.13
C VAL A 61 0.26 4.39 -3.01
N CYS A 62 1.01 3.71 -3.89
CA CYS A 62 2.46 3.69 -3.80
C CYS A 62 3.14 3.62 -5.17
N ARG A 63 4.35 4.15 -5.32
CA ARG A 63 5.09 4.02 -6.59
C ARG A 63 5.56 2.58 -6.85
N ARG A 64 6.02 1.87 -5.81
CA ARG A 64 6.51 0.49 -5.87
C ARG A 64 5.97 -0.32 -4.70
N LEU A 65 5.55 -1.56 -4.98
CA LEU A 65 5.13 -2.53 -3.98
C LEU A 65 6.09 -3.71 -3.95
N LEU A 66 6.65 -4.02 -2.77
CA LEU A 66 7.53 -5.17 -2.54
C LEU A 66 6.90 -6.07 -1.48
N ILE A 67 6.69 -7.35 -1.79
CA ILE A 67 6.07 -8.32 -0.87
C ILE A 67 6.98 -9.54 -0.72
N SER A 68 7.20 -9.99 0.51
CA SER A 68 7.98 -11.20 0.79
C SER A 68 7.45 -11.94 2.03
N GLN A 69 7.50 -13.27 2.05
CA GLN A 69 7.08 -14.06 3.21
C GLN A 69 5.68 -13.70 3.73
N CYS A 70 4.71 -13.50 2.83
CA CYS A 70 3.37 -13.06 3.20
C CYS A 70 2.32 -14.14 2.90
N ARG A 71 1.36 -14.34 3.81
CA ARG A 71 0.33 -15.38 3.67
C ARG A 71 -1.08 -14.84 3.89
N SER A 72 -2.05 -15.36 3.11
CA SER A 72 -3.49 -15.08 3.28
C SER A 72 -3.81 -13.58 3.37
N SER A 73 -3.11 -12.75 2.59
CA SER A 73 -3.14 -11.29 2.74
C SER A 73 -3.77 -10.62 1.52
N SER A 74 -4.46 -9.51 1.74
CA SER A 74 -5.18 -8.76 0.72
C SER A 74 -4.55 -7.38 0.52
N PHE A 75 -4.26 -7.03 -0.72
CA PHE A 75 -3.61 -5.79 -1.12
C PHE A 75 -4.51 -4.99 -2.06
N PHE A 76 -5.06 -3.88 -1.57
CA PHE A 76 -5.85 -2.90 -2.32
C PHE A 76 -4.92 -1.76 -2.73
N ILE A 77 -4.21 -1.90 -3.85
CA ILE A 77 -3.07 -1.04 -4.15
C ILE A 77 -3.26 -0.33 -5.49
N HIS A 78 -2.92 0.96 -5.52
CA HIS A 78 -2.62 1.67 -6.75
C HIS A 78 -1.11 1.82 -6.88
N THR A 79 -0.54 1.28 -7.96
CA THR A 79 0.88 1.42 -8.27
C THR A 79 1.08 1.55 -9.78
N PRO A 80 1.83 2.57 -10.25
CA PRO A 80 2.16 2.70 -11.68
C PRO A 80 3.22 1.67 -12.11
N THR A 81 3.88 0.99 -11.17
CA THR A 81 4.87 -0.06 -11.45
C THR A 81 4.33 -1.43 -11.09
N ARG A 82 4.87 -2.47 -11.73
CA ARG A 82 4.53 -3.87 -11.43
C ARG A 82 4.94 -4.23 -9.99
N PRO A 83 4.02 -4.73 -9.14
CA PRO A 83 4.39 -5.27 -7.83
C PRO A 83 5.45 -6.37 -7.94
N LEU A 84 6.42 -6.36 -7.03
CA LEU A 84 7.42 -7.42 -6.92
C LEU A 84 7.06 -8.34 -5.75
N ILE A 85 6.70 -9.58 -6.09
CA ILE A 85 6.40 -10.64 -5.13
C ILE A 85 7.63 -11.55 -5.06
N GLN A 86 8.23 -11.63 -3.87
CA GLN A 86 9.39 -12.46 -3.59
C GLN A 86 8.97 -13.82 -3.02
N LEU A 87 9.96 -14.67 -2.74
CA LEU A 87 9.77 -16.03 -2.26
C LEU A 87 8.91 -16.12 -0.99
N ASN A 88 8.29 -17.30 -0.81
CA ASN A 88 7.46 -17.69 0.33
C ASN A 88 6.18 -16.86 0.51
N CYS A 89 5.55 -16.44 -0.59
CA CYS A 89 4.23 -15.84 -0.56
C CYS A 89 3.14 -16.85 -0.93
N ALA A 90 2.01 -16.85 -0.23
CA ALA A 90 0.89 -17.78 -0.48
C ALA A 90 -0.47 -17.12 -0.24
N SER A 91 -1.47 -17.43 -1.07
CA SER A 91 -2.85 -16.93 -0.92
C SER A 91 -2.91 -15.39 -0.84
N LEU A 92 -2.24 -14.70 -1.77
CA LEU A 92 -2.30 -13.25 -1.86
C LEU A 92 -3.44 -12.82 -2.79
N LEU A 93 -4.27 -11.90 -2.31
CA LEU A 93 -5.31 -11.26 -3.11
C LEU A 93 -4.86 -9.85 -3.47
N PHE A 94 -5.00 -9.49 -4.75
CA PHE A 94 -4.77 -8.13 -5.22
C PHE A 94 -6.06 -7.57 -5.79
N ALA A 95 -6.36 -6.32 -5.43
CA ALA A 95 -7.52 -5.60 -5.90
C ALA A 95 -7.18 -4.13 -6.12
N PRO A 96 -7.98 -3.40 -6.91
CA PRO A 96 -7.85 -1.95 -7.04
C PRO A 96 -7.95 -1.27 -5.68
N TYR A 97 -7.25 -0.13 -5.56
CA TYR A 97 -7.34 0.72 -4.37
C TYR A 97 -8.80 1.09 -4.09
N ASN A 98 -9.22 0.91 -2.83
CA ASN A 98 -10.63 0.90 -2.42
C ASN A 98 -11.01 1.98 -1.40
N ALA A 99 -10.09 2.89 -1.05
CA ALA A 99 -10.31 3.92 -0.05
C ALA A 99 -10.33 5.31 -0.69
N SER A 100 -11.44 6.05 -0.58
CA SER A 100 -11.50 7.45 -1.00
C SER A 100 -11.46 8.37 0.22
N HIS A 101 -10.49 9.28 0.25
CA HIS A 101 -10.40 10.34 1.24
C HIS A 101 -10.16 11.69 0.56
N VAL A 102 -10.67 12.77 1.17
CA VAL A 102 -10.74 14.11 0.58
C VAL A 102 -9.36 14.64 0.16
N GLU A 103 -8.34 14.32 0.94
CA GLU A 103 -6.96 14.81 0.76
C GLU A 103 -6.16 13.98 -0.26
N LEU A 104 -6.69 12.85 -0.73
CA LEU A 104 -5.97 11.93 -1.61
C LEU A 104 -5.51 12.56 -2.94
N PRO A 105 -6.34 13.34 -3.67
CA PRO A 105 -5.91 13.93 -4.94
C PRO A 105 -4.72 14.87 -4.77
N GLU A 106 -4.72 15.68 -3.71
CA GLU A 106 -3.64 16.61 -3.38
C GLU A 106 -2.36 15.84 -2.98
N GLN A 107 -2.49 14.75 -2.22
CA GLN A 107 -1.37 13.88 -1.87
C GLN A 107 -0.76 13.20 -3.09
N MET A 108 -1.59 12.71 -4.02
CA MET A 108 -1.13 12.08 -5.26
C MET A 108 -0.44 13.08 -6.19
N GLU A 109 -0.92 14.33 -6.23
CA GLU A 109 -0.26 15.41 -6.99
C GLU A 109 1.12 15.73 -6.40
N ARG A 110 1.21 15.90 -5.08
CA ARG A 110 2.49 16.17 -4.39
C ARG A 110 3.52 15.05 -4.54
N THR A 111 3.08 13.80 -4.59
CA THR A 111 3.97 12.63 -4.72
C THR A 111 4.31 12.29 -6.17
N GLY A 112 3.79 13.04 -7.14
CA GLY A 112 3.96 12.75 -8.57
C GLY A 112 3.34 11.41 -8.97
N LEU A 113 2.35 10.94 -8.21
CA LEU A 113 1.55 9.75 -8.52
C LEU A 113 0.30 10.12 -9.34
N CYS A 114 0.03 11.42 -9.53
CA CYS A 114 -0.94 11.94 -10.49
C CYS A 114 -0.33 12.13 -11.88
N LYS A 115 -0.64 11.25 -12.84
CA LYS A 115 -1.33 11.56 -14.12
C LYS A 115 -1.13 10.46 -15.16
N GLU A 116 -2.23 9.78 -15.45
CA GLU A 116 -2.85 9.47 -16.76
C GLU A 116 -3.78 8.27 -16.51
N ASN A 117 -5.06 8.37 -16.94
CA ASN A 117 -6.08 7.31 -16.89
C ASN A 117 -6.96 7.14 -15.62
N LEU A 118 -7.32 8.23 -14.92
CA LEU A 118 -8.31 8.17 -13.83
C LEU A 118 -9.76 7.86 -14.25
N ILE A 119 -10.08 7.79 -15.55
CA ILE A 119 -11.45 7.51 -16.04
C ILE A 119 -11.52 6.25 -16.94
N VAL A 120 -10.40 5.65 -17.35
CA VAL A 120 -10.42 4.60 -18.41
C VAL A 120 -9.99 3.20 -17.93
N GLU A 121 -9.33 3.05 -16.77
CA GLU A 121 -8.83 1.73 -16.32
C GLU A 121 -9.62 1.04 -15.20
N PHE A 122 -10.89 1.41 -14.98
CA PHE A 122 -11.79 0.56 -14.18
C PHE A 122 -12.06 -0.82 -14.84
N SER A 123 -11.57 -1.07 -16.06
CA SER A 123 -11.86 -2.28 -16.83
C SER A 123 -10.66 -3.21 -17.12
N MET A 124 -9.42 -2.93 -16.68
CA MET A 124 -8.25 -3.67 -17.22
C MET A 124 -7.15 -4.06 -16.22
N TYR A 125 -7.52 -4.63 -15.06
CA TYR A 125 -6.62 -5.53 -14.31
C TYR A 125 -7.25 -6.91 -14.14
N ARG A 126 -7.70 -7.47 -15.26
CA ARG A 126 -8.08 -8.88 -15.38
C ARG A 126 -6.85 -9.67 -15.81
N LEU A 127 -6.26 -10.44 -14.88
CA LEU A 127 -5.16 -11.41 -15.03
C LEU A 127 -3.79 -10.80 -15.41
N LEU A 128 -2.69 -11.04 -14.69
CA LEU A 128 -2.04 -12.34 -14.54
C LEU A 128 -1.27 -12.40 -13.21
N ILE A 129 -1.74 -13.22 -12.27
CA ILE A 129 -0.86 -13.99 -11.40
C ILE A 129 -1.12 -15.45 -11.77
N PHE A 130 -0.40 -15.91 -12.78
CA PHE A 130 -0.05 -17.30 -13.00
C PHE A 130 1.47 -17.33 -13.18
#